data_AF-A0A126P4Q2-F1
#
_entry.id   AF-A0A126P4Q2-F1
#
_cell.length_a   1.000
_cell.length_b   1.000
_cell.length_c   1.000
_cell.angle_alpha   90.00
_cell.angle_beta   90.00
_cell.angle_gamma   90.00
#
_symmetry.space_group_name_H-M   'P 1'
#
loop_
_entity.id
_entity.type
_entity.pdbx_description
1 polymer ?
#
loop_
_entity_poly.entity_id
_entity_poly.type
_entity_poly.pdbx_seq_one_letter_code
_entity_poly.pdbx_strand_id
1 'polypeptide(L)'
;MSQRLKALLLFMLLPTWAFAHGEEVLTTVFLFAGSLLLFLVVVLVIPLPYAEKAVLTAVYLTTIGLATYLTSGWPYFMNMTLINMLIGLAPILTTVSAYLLMWVRRKQREGKQTGF
;
A
#
# COMPACT_ATOMS: atom_id res chain seq x y z
N MET A 1 -12.32 -5.79 -15.41
CA MET A 1 -11.60 -5.97 -14.12
C MET A 1 -11.85 -7.40 -13.65
N SER A 2 -10.81 -8.24 -13.52
CA SER A 2 -11.02 -9.64 -13.12
C SER A 2 -11.57 -9.73 -11.69
N GLN A 3 -12.40 -10.73 -11.40
CA GLN A 3 -12.93 -10.94 -10.05
C GLN A 3 -11.82 -11.09 -8.99
N ARG A 4 -10.64 -11.58 -9.40
CA ARG A 4 -9.45 -11.70 -8.56
C ARG A 4 -8.93 -10.34 -8.08
N LEU A 5 -8.99 -9.31 -8.92
CA LEU A 5 -8.56 -7.96 -8.56
C LEU A 5 -9.53 -7.29 -7.56
N LYS A 6 -10.83 -7.57 -7.68
CA LYS A 6 -11.84 -7.09 -6.72
C LYS A 6 -11.68 -7.75 -5.35
N ALA A 7 -11.41 -9.06 -5.33
CA ALA A 7 -11.13 -9.80 -4.09
C ALA A 7 -9.84 -9.30 -3.41
N LEU A 8 -8.79 -9.00 -4.18
CA LEU A 8 -7.55 -8.42 -3.66
C LEU A 8 -7.75 -7.01 -3.06
N LEU A 9 -8.59 -6.18 -3.68
CA LEU A 9 -8.97 -4.87 -3.13
C LEU A 9 -9.77 -5.00 -1.83
N LEU A 10 -10.69 -5.97 -1.74
CA LEU A 10 -11.41 -6.28 -0.51
C LEU A 10 -10.49 -6.81 0.59
N PHE A 11 -9.50 -7.65 0.23
CA PHE A 11 -8.49 -8.14 1.16
C PHE A 11 -7.56 -7.04 1.68
N MET A 12 -7.27 -6.02 0.87
CA MET A 12 -6.54 -4.83 1.32
C MET A 12 -7.33 -3.99 2.35
N LEU A 13 -8.67 -4.09 2.38
CA LEU A 13 -9.53 -3.33 3.29
C LEU A 13 -9.82 -4.08 4.60
N LEU A 14 -9.69 -5.41 4.64
CA LEU A 14 -9.91 -6.22 5.85
C LEU A 14 -9.08 -5.80 7.10
N PRO A 15 -7.78 -5.44 6.96
CA PRO A 15 -6.99 -4.95 8.09
C PRO A 15 -7.45 -3.59 8.62
N THR A 16 -8.29 -2.87 7.88
CA THR A 16 -8.83 -1.60 8.37
C THR A 16 -10.04 -1.81 9.30
N TRP A 17 -10.71 -2.96 9.20
CA TRP A 17 -11.95 -3.24 9.94
C TRP A 17 -11.72 -4.10 11.19
N ALA A 18 -10.76 -5.02 11.16
CA ALA A 18 -10.53 -5.98 12.24
C ALA A 18 -9.89 -5.41 13.53
N PHE A 19 -9.45 -4.15 13.55
CA PHE A 19 -8.54 -3.63 14.59
C PHE A 19 -9.12 -2.50 15.45
N ALA A 20 -10.45 -2.46 15.59
CA ALA A 20 -11.13 -1.40 16.35
C ALA A 20 -11.14 -1.61 17.89
N HIS A 21 -10.61 -2.70 18.46
CA HIS A 21 -10.79 -3.00 19.89
C HIS A 21 -9.51 -3.58 20.55
N GLY A 22 -8.84 -2.76 21.38
CA GLY A 22 -7.99 -3.20 22.51
C GLY A 22 -6.49 -3.39 22.24
N GLU A 23 -5.67 -2.67 23.01
CA GLU A 23 -4.18 -2.57 22.98
C GLU A 23 -3.63 -1.56 21.97
N GLU A 24 -3.61 -0.30 22.40
CA GLU A 24 -3.41 0.89 21.57
C GLU A 24 -2.09 0.85 20.77
N VAL A 25 -0.96 0.62 21.42
CA VAL A 25 0.36 0.54 20.74
C VAL A 25 0.50 -0.70 19.86
N LEU A 26 -0.07 -1.83 20.30
CA LEU A 26 -0.01 -3.08 19.55
C LEU A 26 -0.82 -3.00 18.25
N THR A 27 -1.90 -2.22 18.25
CA THR A 27 -2.70 -1.94 17.06
C THR A 27 -1.86 -1.35 15.92
N THR A 28 -1.01 -0.35 16.20
CA THR A 28 -0.14 0.24 15.16
C THR A 28 0.91 -0.76 14.66
N VAL A 29 1.48 -1.57 15.56
CA VAL A 29 2.47 -2.60 15.21
C VAL A 29 1.83 -3.68 14.33
N PHE A 30 0.62 -4.14 14.65
CA PHE A 30 -0.12 -5.09 13.84
C PHE A 30 -0.55 -4.49 12.50
N LEU A 31 -0.94 -3.21 12.44
CA LEU A 31 -1.24 -2.52 11.17
C LEU A 31 0.01 -2.43 10.29
N PHE A 32 1.16 -2.12 10.88
CA PHE A 32 2.43 -2.09 10.17
C PHE A 32 2.78 -3.48 9.61
N ALA A 33 2.80 -4.51 10.46
CA ALA A 33 3.13 -5.87 10.05
C ALA A 33 2.13 -6.44 9.04
N GLY A 34 0.83 -6.23 9.27
CA GLY A 34 -0.25 -6.67 8.40
C GLY A 34 -0.21 -6.00 7.03
N SER A 35 0.02 -4.68 6.99
CA SER A 35 0.16 -3.95 5.72
C SER A 35 1.39 -4.39 4.94
N LEU A 36 2.51 -4.66 5.63
CA LEU A 36 3.74 -5.15 5.01
C LEU A 36 3.55 -6.55 4.42
N LEU A 37 2.93 -7.46 5.17
CA LEU A 37 2.63 -8.81 4.70
C LEU A 37 1.70 -8.78 3.48
N LEU A 38 0.64 -7.97 3.53
CA LEU A 38 -0.26 -7.78 2.39
C LEU A 38 0.47 -7.23 1.17
N PHE A 39 1.31 -6.22 1.36
CA PHE A 39 2.11 -5.65 0.29
C PHE A 39 3.01 -6.71 -0.37
N LEU A 40 3.70 -7.52 0.43
CA LEU A 40 4.55 -8.60 -0.08
C LEU A 40 3.74 -9.63 -0.90
N VAL A 41 2.61 -10.09 -0.38
CA VAL A 41 1.72 -11.01 -1.10
C VAL A 41 1.28 -10.41 -2.44
N VAL A 42 0.88 -9.15 -2.43
CA VAL A 42 0.40 -8.44 -3.64
C VAL A 42 1.52 -8.31 -4.68
N VAL A 43 2.72 -7.87 -4.28
CA VAL A 43 3.86 -7.71 -5.21
C VAL A 43 4.34 -9.05 -5.77
N LEU A 44 4.26 -10.14 -5.00
CA LEU A 44 4.59 -11.48 -5.49
C LEU A 44 3.57 -11.97 -6.52
N VAL A 45 2.28 -11.81 -6.25
CA VAL A 45 1.18 -12.31 -7.10
C VAL A 45 1.01 -11.50 -8.38
N ILE A 46 1.27 -10.20 -8.35
CA ILE A 46 1.06 -9.34 -9.51
C ILE A 46 2.11 -9.66 -10.61
N PRO A 47 1.69 -9.89 -11.88
CA PRO A 47 2.59 -10.21 -12.99
C PRO A 47 3.26 -8.94 -13.55
N LEU A 48 4.23 -8.41 -12.81
CA LEU A 48 5.09 -7.29 -13.23
C LEU A 48 6.54 -7.76 -13.42
N PRO A 49 7.31 -7.13 -14.33
CA PRO A 49 8.76 -7.29 -14.40
C PRO A 49 9.43 -6.91 -13.07
N TYR A 50 10.57 -7.54 -12.77
CA TYR A 50 11.32 -7.30 -11.53
C TYR A 50 11.65 -5.82 -11.29
N ALA A 51 11.95 -5.05 -12.35
CA ALA A 51 12.21 -3.63 -12.23
C ALA A 51 11.02 -2.84 -11.68
N GLU A 52 9.79 -3.13 -12.14
CA GLU A 52 8.60 -2.45 -11.64
C GLU A 52 8.20 -2.92 -10.24
N LYS A 53 8.44 -4.20 -9.91
CA LYS A 53 8.29 -4.70 -8.54
C LYS A 53 9.23 -3.95 -7.60
N ALA A 54 10.50 -3.77 -7.98
CA ALA A 54 11.47 -3.00 -7.19
C ALA A 54 11.04 -1.55 -6.99
N VAL A 55 10.47 -0.90 -8.01
CA VAL A 55 9.91 0.46 -7.88
C VAL A 55 8.74 0.49 -6.90
N LEU A 56 7.79 -0.47 -6.97
CA LEU A 56 6.69 -0.54 -6.01
C LEU A 56 7.19 -0.74 -4.58
N THR A 57 8.19 -1.61 -4.39
CA THR A 57 8.83 -1.84 -3.08
C THR A 57 9.50 -0.57 -2.57
N ALA A 58 10.26 0.13 -3.41
CA ALA A 58 10.88 1.39 -3.03
C ALA A 58 9.83 2.45 -2.64
N VAL A 59 8.75 2.60 -3.41
CA VAL A 59 7.65 3.53 -3.10
C VAL A 59 7.00 3.18 -1.78
N TYR A 60 6.68 1.90 -1.55
CA TYR A 60 6.06 1.44 -0.31
C TYR A 60 6.95 1.72 0.90
N LEU A 61 8.22 1.29 0.87
CA LEU A 61 9.17 1.49 1.97
C LEU A 61 9.44 2.98 2.24
N THR A 62 9.56 3.79 1.19
CA THR A 62 9.75 5.24 1.34
C THR A 62 8.51 5.90 1.95
N THR A 63 7.31 5.48 1.56
CA THR A 63 6.06 6.02 2.11
C THR A 63 5.93 5.67 3.59
N ILE A 64 6.24 4.43 3.97
CA ILE A 64 6.28 4.01 5.37
C ILE A 64 7.30 4.81 6.16
N GLY A 65 8.54 4.90 5.66
CA GLY A 65 9.60 5.62 6.35
C GLY A 65 9.25 7.10 6.56
N LEU A 66 8.63 7.73 5.56
CA LEU A 66 8.15 9.10 5.65
C LEU A 66 7.00 9.25 6.65
N ALA A 67 6.02 8.35 6.63
CA ALA A 67 4.90 8.38 7.57
C ALA A 67 5.39 8.24 9.02
N THR A 68 6.34 7.34 9.29
CA THR A 68 6.95 7.18 10.62
C THR A 68 7.74 8.41 11.02
N TYR A 69 8.54 8.99 10.12
CA TYR A 69 9.32 10.20 10.41
C TYR A 69 8.43 11.40 10.73
N LEU A 70 7.34 11.61 9.97
CA LEU A 70 6.43 12.74 10.19
C LEU A 70 5.63 12.60 11.50
N THR A 71 5.39 11.38 11.95
CA THR A 71 4.59 11.10 13.16
C THR A 71 5.44 10.92 14.41
N SER A 72 6.78 10.83 14.31
CA SER A 72 7.65 10.52 15.46
C SER A 72 7.65 11.60 16.55
N GLY A 73 7.32 12.84 16.21
CA GLY A 73 7.22 13.96 17.16
C GLY A 73 5.83 14.14 17.78
N TRP A 74 4.84 13.32 17.40
CA TRP A 74 3.45 13.54 17.81
C TRP A 74 3.12 12.76 19.09
N PRO A 75 2.40 13.36 20.05
CA PRO A 75 1.89 12.62 21.21
C PRO A 75 0.95 11.50 20.73
N TYR A 76 1.37 10.24 20.93
CA TYR A 76 0.70 9.06 20.36
C TYR A 76 -0.77 8.95 20.78
N PHE A 77 -1.06 9.02 22.08
CA PHE A 77 -2.43 8.90 22.62
C PHE A 77 -3.39 9.96 22.08
N MET A 78 -2.90 11.17 21.77
CA MET A 78 -3.74 12.25 21.22
C MET A 78 -3.97 12.12 19.72
N ASN A 79 -3.08 11.42 19.01
CA ASN A 79 -3.06 11.35 17.55
C ASN A 79 -3.19 9.92 17.00
N MET A 80 -3.54 8.96 17.85
CA MET A 80 -3.52 7.53 17.54
C MET A 80 -4.26 7.19 16.24
N THR A 81 -5.47 7.73 16.07
CA THR A 81 -6.27 7.53 14.86
C THR A 81 -5.54 8.01 13.60
N LEU A 82 -4.92 9.18 13.67
CA LEU A 82 -4.23 9.80 12.54
C LEU A 82 -2.94 9.05 12.20
N ILE A 83 -2.19 8.62 13.22
CA ILE A 83 -1.00 7.78 13.09
C ILE A 83 -1.37 6.43 12.45
N ASN A 84 -2.42 5.78 12.95
CA ASN A 84 -2.91 4.50 12.41
C ASN A 84 -3.39 4.63 10.97
N MET A 85 -4.11 5.70 10.62
CA MET A 85 -4.51 5.97 9.25
C MET A 85 -3.30 6.23 8.34
N LEU A 86 -2.32 7.00 8.78
CA LEU A 86 -1.11 7.28 8.00
C LEU A 86 -0.32 6.00 7.75
N ILE A 87 -0.07 5.20 8.79
CA ILE A 87 0.72 3.96 8.68
C ILE A 87 -0.04 2.89 7.89
N GLY A 88 -1.35 2.76 8.08
CA GLY A 88 -2.15 1.75 7.41
C GLY A 88 -2.50 2.09 5.96
N LEU A 89 -2.96 3.32 5.70
CA LEU A 89 -3.53 3.70 4.39
C LEU A 89 -2.52 4.35 3.46
N ALA A 90 -1.61 5.21 3.95
CA ALA A 90 -0.73 5.96 3.05
C ALA A 90 0.14 5.05 2.17
N PRO A 91 0.80 4.00 2.70
CA PRO A 91 1.60 3.09 1.88
C PRO A 91 0.78 2.34 0.83
N ILE A 92 -0.47 1.98 1.16
CA ILE A 92 -1.38 1.31 0.22
C ILE A 92 -1.76 2.27 -0.90
N LEU A 93 -2.19 3.49 -0.57
CA LEU A 93 -2.65 4.48 -1.54
C LEU A 93 -1.53 4.90 -2.50
N THR A 94 -0.31 5.15 -1.98
CA THR A 94 0.83 5.52 -2.83
C THR A 94 1.25 4.37 -3.74
N THR A 95 1.26 3.14 -3.24
CA THR A 95 1.58 1.94 -4.03
C THR A 95 0.55 1.70 -5.13
N VAL A 96 -0.73 1.79 -4.81
CA VAL A 96 -1.81 1.65 -5.80
C VAL A 96 -1.72 2.76 -6.86
N SER A 97 -1.47 3.99 -6.44
CA SER A 97 -1.31 5.12 -7.37
C SER A 97 -0.11 4.93 -8.29
N ALA A 98 1.04 4.50 -7.75
CA ALA A 98 2.24 4.18 -8.54
C ALA A 98 1.96 3.05 -9.54
N TYR A 99 1.28 1.99 -9.11
CA TYR A 99 0.88 0.89 -9.99
C TYR A 99 -0.03 1.36 -11.13
N LEU A 100 -1.06 2.17 -10.83
CA LEU A 100 -1.97 2.71 -11.84
C LEU A 100 -1.24 3.59 -12.85
N LEU A 101 -0.31 4.44 -12.41
CA LEU A 101 0.51 5.27 -13.30
C LEU A 101 1.38 4.42 -14.23
N MET A 102 1.99 3.35 -13.72
CA MET A 102 2.76 2.41 -14.54
C MET A 102 1.87 1.68 -15.54
N TRP A 103 0.68 1.25 -15.12
CA TRP A 103 -0.30 0.59 -16.00
C TRP A 103 -0.76 1.50 -17.15
N VAL A 104 -1.09 2.77 -16.86
CA VAL A 104 -1.47 3.76 -17.88
C VAL A 104 -0.33 3.98 -18.88
N ARG A 105 0.91 4.14 -18.39
CA ARG A 105 2.09 4.33 -19.25
C ARG A 105 2.36 3.15 -20.17
N ARG A 106 2.16 1.91 -19.71
CA ARG A 106 2.29 0.72 -20.57
C ARG A 106 1.25 0.71 -21.67
N LYS A 107 -0.02 0.95 -21.34
CA LYS A 107 -1.11 0.97 -22.32
C LYS A 107 -0.88 2.03 -23.41
N GLN A 108 -0.31 3.18 -23.05
CA GLN A 108 0.08 4.21 -24.03
C GLN A 108 1.24 3.79 -24.94
N ARG A 109 2.21 3.00 -24.43
CA ARG A 109 3.31 2.47 -25.26
C ARG A 109 2.82 1.42 -26.25
N GLU A 110 1.94 0.53 -25.81
CA GLU A 110 1.32 -0.49 -26.66
C GLU A 110 0.46 0.13 -27.78
N GLY A 111 -0.37 1.13 -27.44
CA GLY A 111 -1.20 1.83 -28.44
C GLY A 111 -0.42 2.66 -29.46
N LYS A 112 0.80 3.08 -29.14
CA LYS A 112 1.71 3.75 -30.11
C LYS A 112 2.40 2.78 -31.06
N GLN A 113 2.47 1.49 -30.74
CA GLN A 113 3.11 0.48 -31.59
C GLN A 113 2.17 -0.12 -32.66
N THR A 114 0.85 -0.01 -32.48
CA THR A 114 -0.16 -0.51 -33.43
C THR A 114 -0.68 0.54 -34.42
N GLY A 115 -0.17 1.77 -34.34
CA GLY A 115 -0.47 2.84 -35.29
C GLY A 115 0.58 2.90 -36.39
N PHE A 116 0.49 1.99 -37.35
CA PHE A 116 1.14 2.06 -38.67
C PHE A 116 0.06 1.82 -39.73
#